data_AF-R4PW46-F1
#
_entry.id   AF-R4PW46-F1
#
_cell.length_a   1.000
_cell.length_b   1.000
_cell.length_c   1.000
_cell.angle_alpha   90.00
_cell.angle_beta   90.00
_cell.angle_gamma   90.00
#
_symmetry.space_group_name_H-M   'P 1'
#
loop_
_entity.id
_entity.type
_entity.pdbx_description
1 polymer ?
#
loop_
_entity_poly.entity_id
_entity_poly.type
_entity_poly.pdbx_seq_one_letter_code
_entity_poly.pdbx_strand_id
1 'polypeptide(L)'
;MGNILQKALSLLTGDPDQADLLHIPKNRPLKSLTERDLIRLESEIGSKLFGAVPEGHRREFFNLDERTWIWHEEWINEKRKLQTSTIRYEVHDKGIFKVQEGARYSYLDGDELQHFMLAVKLYYEQVARQIYGFDPDTGAKLV
;
A
#
# COMPACT_ATOMS: atom_id res chain seq x y z
N MET A 1 -22.28 15.58 -34.59
CA MET A 1 -21.40 16.69 -34.17
C MET A 1 -20.06 16.09 -33.69
N GLY A 2 -19.17 15.66 -34.60
CA GLY A 2 -17.90 14.98 -34.25
C GLY A 2 -16.69 15.37 -35.12
N ASN A 3 -16.83 16.36 -36.00
CA ASN A 3 -15.84 16.65 -37.06
C ASN A 3 -14.76 17.68 -36.66
N ILE A 4 -14.81 18.23 -35.45
CA ILE A 4 -13.90 19.32 -35.05
C ILE A 4 -12.66 18.77 -34.32
N LEU A 5 -12.84 17.74 -33.48
CA LEU A 5 -11.74 17.07 -32.77
C LEU A 5 -10.82 16.31 -33.73
N GLN A 6 -11.37 15.68 -34.78
CA GLN A 6 -10.59 14.95 -35.79
C GLN A 6 -9.68 15.90 -36.58
N LYS A 7 -10.17 17.10 -36.92
CA LYS A 7 -9.40 18.10 -37.67
C LYS A 7 -8.27 18.74 -36.85
N ALA A 8 -8.48 18.89 -35.55
CA ALA A 8 -7.43 19.40 -34.65
C ALA A 8 -6.31 18.37 -34.46
N LEU A 9 -6.66 17.08 -34.37
CA LEU A 9 -5.68 16.01 -34.24
C LEU A 9 -4.82 15.88 -35.52
N SER A 10 -5.43 15.98 -36.71
CA SER A 10 -4.71 15.89 -37.99
C SER A 10 -3.80 17.08 -38.31
N LEU A 11 -3.98 18.23 -37.65
CA LEU A 11 -3.12 19.41 -37.80
C LEU A 11 -1.88 19.36 -36.90
N LEU A 12 -1.96 18.67 -35.75
CA LEU A 12 -0.85 18.50 -34.82
C LEU A 12 0.09 17.35 -35.22
N THR A 13 -0.46 16.29 -35.83
CA THR A 13 0.31 15.15 -36.32
C THR A 13 0.40 15.27 -37.83
N GLY A 14 1.43 15.96 -38.32
CA GLY A 14 1.72 16.04 -39.75
C GLY A 14 1.78 14.66 -40.38
N ASP A 15 1.06 14.53 -41.50
CA ASP A 15 0.91 13.38 -42.39
C ASP A 15 0.39 12.05 -41.80
N PRO A 16 -0.70 11.47 -42.36
CA PRO A 16 -1.27 10.21 -41.91
C PRO A 16 -0.41 8.98 -42.23
N ASP A 17 0.64 9.12 -43.04
CA ASP A 17 1.50 8.00 -43.47
C ASP A 17 2.57 7.59 -42.46
N GLN A 18 2.75 8.34 -41.35
CA GLN A 18 3.65 7.93 -40.25
C GLN A 18 2.95 7.14 -39.14
N ALA A 19 1.64 6.90 -39.25
CA ALA A 19 0.87 6.16 -38.25
C ALA A 19 1.27 4.68 -38.12
N ASP A 20 2.00 4.12 -39.10
CA ASP A 20 2.50 2.74 -39.06
C ASP A 20 3.73 2.53 -38.15
N LEU A 21 4.38 3.61 -37.69
CA LEU A 21 5.53 3.51 -36.77
C LEU A 21 5.14 3.34 -35.30
N LEU A 22 3.87 3.57 -34.95
CA LEU A 22 3.34 3.33 -33.61
C LEU A 22 2.51 2.05 -33.62
N HIS A 23 3.20 0.91 -33.70
CA HIS A 23 2.59 -0.39 -33.46
C HIS A 23 2.22 -0.51 -31.97
N ILE A 24 1.13 0.13 -31.57
CA ILE A 24 0.55 0.03 -30.23
C ILE A 24 -0.05 -1.38 -30.13
N PRO A 25 0.51 -2.29 -29.31
CA PRO A 25 -0.01 -3.64 -29.23
C PRO A 25 -1.43 -3.61 -28.65
N LYS A 26 -2.41 -3.90 -29.51
CA LYS A 26 -3.86 -3.79 -29.24
C LYS A 26 -4.42 -4.76 -28.19
N ASN A 27 -3.59 -5.58 -27.53
CA ASN A 27 -4.09 -6.67 -26.69
C ASN A 27 -3.13 -7.07 -25.57
N ARG A 28 -2.52 -6.09 -24.87
CA ARG A 28 -1.86 -6.42 -23.60
C ARG A 28 -2.96 -6.51 -22.54
N PRO A 29 -3.29 -7.70 -21.99
CA PRO A 29 -4.21 -7.77 -20.86
C PRO A 29 -3.65 -6.87 -19.75
N LEU A 30 -4.52 -6.05 -19.15
CA LEU A 30 -4.15 -5.26 -17.97
C LEU A 30 -3.49 -6.22 -16.99
N LYS A 31 -2.22 -5.96 -16.64
CA LYS A 31 -1.47 -6.83 -15.73
C LYS A 31 -2.24 -6.87 -14.41
N SER A 32 -2.83 -8.01 -14.08
CA SER A 32 -3.47 -8.21 -12.79
C SER A 32 -2.42 -8.04 -11.70
N LEU A 33 -2.74 -7.26 -10.67
CA LEU A 33 -1.86 -7.07 -9.53
C LEU A 33 -1.62 -8.42 -8.84
N THR A 34 -0.37 -8.69 -8.50
CA THR A 34 -0.04 -9.85 -7.66
C THR A 34 -0.29 -9.52 -6.19
N GLU A 35 -0.41 -10.54 -5.34
CA GLU A 35 -0.51 -10.35 -3.88
C GLU A 35 0.63 -9.48 -3.32
N ARG A 36 1.86 -9.68 -3.81
CA ARG A 36 3.01 -8.84 -3.42
C ARG A 36 2.86 -7.39 -3.85
N ASP A 37 2.24 -7.15 -5.00
CA ASP A 37 1.98 -5.78 -5.46
C ASP A 37 0.87 -5.14 -4.61
N LEU A 38 -0.15 -5.90 -4.18
CA LEU A 38 -1.17 -5.43 -3.25
C LEU A 38 -0.57 -5.09 -1.89
N ILE A 39 0.23 -5.98 -1.29
CA ILE A 39 0.92 -5.71 -0.01
C ILE A 39 1.76 -4.43 -0.09
N ARG A 40 2.43 -4.19 -1.22
CA ARG A 40 3.20 -2.94 -1.43
C ARG A 40 2.28 -1.71 -1.42
N LEU A 41 1.16 -1.76 -2.14
CA LEU A 41 0.21 -0.65 -2.16
C LEU A 41 -0.41 -0.41 -0.78
N GLU A 42 -0.74 -1.49 -0.07
CA GLU A 42 -1.28 -1.40 1.28
C GLU A 42 -0.26 -0.85 2.28
N SER A 43 1.02 -1.22 2.15
CA SER A 43 2.08 -0.70 3.03
C SER A 43 2.33 0.80 2.83
N GLU A 44 2.14 1.33 1.60
CA GLU A 44 2.19 2.77 1.33
C GLU A 44 1.11 3.54 2.09
N ILE A 45 -0.09 2.96 2.25
CA ILE A 45 -1.16 3.51 3.08
C ILE A 45 -0.78 3.38 4.56
N GLY A 46 -0.44 2.17 4.99
CA GLY A 46 -0.14 1.89 6.39
C GLY A 46 1.03 2.71 6.96
N SER A 47 2.04 3.03 6.14
CA SER A 47 3.17 3.87 6.52
C SER A 47 2.77 5.25 7.04
N LYS A 48 1.65 5.80 6.56
CA LYS A 48 1.17 7.16 6.83
C LYS A 48 0.21 7.23 8.02
N LEU A 49 -0.26 6.09 8.54
CA LEU A 49 -1.21 6.04 9.67
C LEU A 49 -0.62 6.60 10.97
N PHE A 50 0.71 6.62 11.08
CA PHE A 50 1.45 6.96 12.29
C PHE A 50 2.11 8.34 12.20
N GLY A 51 1.53 9.23 11.38
CA GLY A 51 2.06 10.56 11.09
C GLY A 51 3.02 10.57 9.90
N ALA A 52 3.62 11.74 9.66
CA ALA A 52 4.58 11.91 8.57
C ALA A 52 5.82 11.03 8.78
N VAL A 53 6.24 10.33 7.72
CA VAL A 53 7.50 9.57 7.72
C VAL A 53 8.66 10.57 7.65
N PRO A 54 9.62 10.55 8.59
CA PRO A 54 10.76 11.46 8.56
C PRO A 54 11.64 11.26 7.32
N GLU A 55 12.38 12.30 6.93
CA GLU A 55 13.31 12.20 5.80
C GLU A 55 14.40 11.16 6.07
N GLY A 56 14.67 10.29 5.09
CA GLY A 56 15.64 9.21 5.25
C GLY A 56 15.15 8.02 6.08
N HIS A 57 13.86 8.00 6.45
CA HIS A 57 13.20 6.83 7.03
C HIS A 57 12.34 6.13 5.98
N ARG A 58 12.31 4.80 6.02
CA ARG A 58 11.30 3.98 5.35
C ARG A 58 10.47 3.31 6.42
N ARG A 59 9.17 3.54 6.40
CA ARG A 59 8.22 2.92 7.32
C ARG A 59 7.20 2.14 6.52
N GLU A 60 6.88 0.95 6.98
CA GLU A 60 5.90 0.07 6.38
C GLU A 60 5.06 -0.53 7.49
N PHE A 61 3.74 -0.52 7.30
CA PHE A 61 2.79 -1.21 8.15
C PHE A 61 1.78 -1.91 7.26
N PHE A 62 1.67 -3.23 7.36
CA PHE A 62 0.76 -4.00 6.51
C PHE A 62 0.36 -5.32 7.15
N ASN A 63 -0.74 -5.86 6.65
CA ASN A 63 -1.18 -7.20 6.98
C ASN A 63 -0.51 -8.20 6.03
N LEU A 64 0.21 -9.19 6.58
CA LEU A 64 0.90 -10.22 5.81
C LEU A 64 -0.03 -11.41 5.54
N ASP A 65 -0.84 -11.77 6.53
CA ASP A 65 -1.86 -12.81 6.47
C ASP A 65 -2.98 -12.49 7.47
N GLU A 66 -4.02 -13.31 7.52
CA GLU A 66 -5.22 -13.11 8.36
C GLU A 66 -4.92 -12.78 9.85
N ARG A 67 -3.76 -13.19 10.38
CA ARG A 67 -3.40 -13.05 11.79
C ARG A 67 -2.08 -12.33 12.02
N THR A 68 -1.36 -11.96 10.97
CA THR A 68 0.00 -11.42 11.09
C THR A 68 0.07 -10.01 10.54
N TRP A 69 0.50 -9.09 11.39
CA TRP A 69 0.79 -7.70 11.03
C TRP A 69 2.28 -7.44 11.13
N ILE A 70 2.81 -6.72 10.14
CA ILE A 70 4.21 -6.35 10.10
C ILE A 70 4.32 -4.86 10.25
N TRP A 71 5.13 -4.44 11.22
CA TRP A 71 5.73 -3.12 11.27
C TRP A 71 7.19 -3.24 10.91
N HIS A 72 7.62 -2.48 9.91
CA HIS A 72 9.00 -2.43 9.50
C HIS A 72 9.44 -0.98 9.36
N GLU A 73 10.56 -0.64 9.99
CA GLU A 73 11.15 0.68 9.91
C GLU A 73 12.65 0.57 9.61
N GLU A 74 13.09 1.32 8.61
CA GLU A 74 14.50 1.52 8.31
C GLU A 74 14.83 3.01 8.42
N TRP A 75 16.01 3.32 8.96
CA TRP A 75 16.48 4.70 9.07
C TRP A 75 17.99 4.77 9.07
N ILE A 76 18.52 5.94 8.73
CA ILE A 76 19.94 6.24 8.82
C ILE A 76 20.21 6.91 10.17
N ASN A 77 21.07 6.30 10.98
CA ASN A 77 21.47 6.90 12.26
C ASN A 77 22.53 8.00 12.10
N GLU A 78 22.86 8.69 13.20
CA GLU A 78 23.87 9.75 13.23
C GLU A 78 25.24 9.34 12.69
N LYS A 79 25.58 8.05 12.76
CA LYS A 79 26.84 7.47 12.26
C LYS A 79 26.77 7.09 10.77
N ARG A 80 25.73 7.53 10.05
CA ARG A 80 25.43 7.18 8.65
C ARG A 80 25.31 5.67 8.40
N LYS A 81 24.88 4.91 9.40
CA LYS A 81 24.63 3.47 9.24
C LYS A 81 23.14 3.22 9.12
N LEU A 82 22.78 2.36 8.17
CA LEU A 82 21.42 1.84 8.05
C LEU A 82 21.08 1.04 9.31
N GLN A 83 19.93 1.34 9.89
CA GLN A 83 19.31 0.58 10.97
C GLN A 83 17.98 0.06 10.45
N THR A 84 17.58 -1.10 10.96
CA THR A 84 16.29 -1.71 10.65
C THR A 84 15.66 -2.19 11.95
N SER A 85 14.35 -2.09 12.03
CA SER A 85 13.55 -2.66 13.09
C SER A 85 12.32 -3.31 12.48
N THR A 86 12.15 -4.60 12.73
CA THR A 86 10.96 -5.34 12.31
C THR A 86 10.25 -5.87 13.54
N ILE A 87 8.97 -5.55 13.66
CA ILE A 87 8.08 -6.06 14.69
C ILE A 87 6.95 -6.79 13.99
N ARG A 88 6.71 -8.03 14.40
CA ARG A 88 5.56 -8.80 13.95
C ARG A 88 4.54 -8.87 15.08
N TYR A 89 3.30 -8.50 14.79
CA TYR A 89 2.18 -8.73 15.70
C TYR A 89 1.41 -9.95 15.22
N GLU A 90 1.34 -10.98 16.05
CA GLU A 90 0.63 -12.22 15.75
C GLU A 90 -0.65 -12.28 16.58
N VAL A 91 -1.80 -12.43 15.92
CA VAL A 91 -3.12 -12.48 16.55
C VAL A 91 -3.49 -13.94 16.82
N HIS A 92 -3.52 -14.30 18.10
CA HIS A 92 -3.94 -15.61 18.58
C HIS A 92 -5.26 -15.50 19.32
N ASP A 93 -5.94 -16.64 19.51
CA ASP A 93 -7.27 -16.65 20.15
C ASP A 93 -7.23 -16.17 21.62
N LYS A 94 -6.05 -16.20 22.25
CA LYS A 94 -5.83 -15.77 23.64
C LYS A 94 -5.29 -14.34 23.76
N GLY A 95 -4.92 -13.69 22.66
CA GLY A 95 -4.31 -12.37 22.68
C GLY A 95 -3.36 -12.14 21.51
N ILE A 96 -2.73 -10.96 21.50
CA ILE A 96 -1.82 -10.53 20.44
C ILE A 96 -0.39 -10.60 20.96
N PHE A 97 0.50 -11.24 20.22
CA PHE A 97 1.92 -11.31 20.56
C PHE A 97 2.72 -10.34 19.71
N LYS A 98 3.61 -9.61 20.36
CA LYS A 98 4.69 -8.88 19.73
C LYS A 98 5.90 -9.79 19.61
N VAL A 99 6.40 -9.95 18.39
CA VAL A 99 7.64 -10.66 18.10
C VAL A 99 8.63 -9.64 17.56
N GLN A 100 9.74 -9.49 18.28
CA GLN A 100 10.83 -8.61 17.89
C GLN A 100 12.09 -9.42 17.57
N GLU A 101 13.06 -8.74 16.96
CA GLU A 101 14.37 -9.31 16.67
C GLU A 101 15.01 -9.93 17.93
N GLY A 102 15.64 -11.10 17.76
CA GLY A 102 16.14 -11.91 18.88
C GLY A 102 15.09 -12.83 19.53
N ALA A 103 13.99 -13.12 18.84
CA ALA A 103 12.93 -14.05 19.30
C ALA A 103 12.30 -13.64 20.65
N ARG A 104 12.15 -12.33 20.85
CA ARG A 104 11.48 -11.78 22.03
C ARG A 104 9.98 -11.78 21.79
N TYR A 105 9.26 -12.57 22.58
CA TYR A 105 7.80 -12.65 22.57
C TYR A 105 7.23 -11.95 23.80
N SER A 106 6.29 -11.04 23.59
CA SER A 106 5.53 -10.42 24.67
C SER A 106 4.07 -10.28 24.26
N TYR A 107 3.15 -10.35 25.22
CA TYR A 107 1.77 -9.97 24.96
C TYR A 107 1.68 -8.46 24.73
N LEU A 108 0.80 -8.05 23.82
CA LEU A 108 0.35 -6.68 23.69
C LEU A 108 -0.70 -6.40 24.77
N ASP A 109 -0.43 -5.40 25.59
CA ASP A 109 -1.34 -4.93 26.63
C ASP A 109 -1.34 -3.40 26.72
N GLY A 110 -2.17 -2.88 27.63
CA GLY A 110 -2.28 -1.46 27.91
C GLY A 110 -2.53 -0.60 26.67
N ASP A 111 -1.84 0.53 26.61
CA ASP A 111 -1.98 1.52 25.54
C ASP A 111 -1.45 0.99 24.19
N GLU A 112 -0.44 0.11 24.20
CA GLU A 112 0.10 -0.46 22.95
C GLU A 112 -0.96 -1.29 22.22
N LEU A 113 -1.73 -2.10 22.95
CA LEU A 113 -2.85 -2.84 22.39
C LEU A 113 -3.92 -1.90 21.81
N GLN A 114 -4.26 -0.82 22.52
CA GLN A 114 -5.26 0.15 22.03
C GLN A 114 -4.80 0.85 20.75
N HIS A 115 -3.55 1.30 20.71
CA HIS A 115 -2.96 1.92 19.52
C HIS A 115 -2.89 0.94 18.34
N PHE A 116 -2.54 -0.31 18.60
CA PHE A 116 -2.53 -1.36 17.58
C PHE A 116 -3.93 -1.58 16.99
N MET A 117 -4.95 -1.74 17.84
CA MET A 117 -6.34 -1.94 17.40
C MET A 117 -6.85 -0.76 16.57
N LEU A 118 -6.52 0.47 16.99
CA LEU A 118 -6.86 1.67 16.23
C LEU A 118 -6.15 1.70 14.87
N ALA A 119 -4.85 1.39 14.83
CA ALA A 119 -4.08 1.35 13.59
C ALA A 119 -4.64 0.31 12.61
N VAL A 120 -4.99 -0.89 13.10
CA VAL A 120 -5.62 -1.94 12.28
C VAL A 120 -6.95 -1.47 11.70
N LYS A 121 -7.80 -0.82 12.51
CA LYS A 121 -9.09 -0.30 12.04
C LYS A 121 -8.91 0.77 10.96
N LEU A 122 -8.02 1.73 11.19
CA LEU A 122 -7.74 2.80 10.24
C LEU A 122 -7.10 2.26 8.95
N TYR A 123 -6.21 1.29 9.07
CA TYR A 123 -5.63 0.59 7.92
C TYR A 123 -6.72 -0.06 7.08
N TYR A 124 -7.58 -0.87 7.69
CA TYR A 124 -8.65 -1.58 7.00
C TYR A 124 -9.56 -0.59 6.27
N GLU A 125 -9.95 0.50 6.94
CA GLU A 125 -10.80 1.53 6.33
C GLU A 125 -10.15 2.19 5.12
N GLN A 126 -8.90 2.59 5.22
CA GLN A 126 -8.21 3.26 4.11
C GLN A 126 -7.91 2.31 2.95
N VAL A 127 -7.47 1.08 3.24
CA VAL A 127 -7.16 0.06 2.23
C VAL A 127 -8.43 -0.38 1.49
N ALA A 128 -9.51 -0.68 2.22
CA ALA A 128 -10.80 -1.06 1.62
C ALA A 128 -11.29 0.00 0.61
N ARG A 129 -11.17 1.28 0.98
CA ARG A 129 -11.65 2.38 0.14
C ARG A 129 -10.70 2.71 -1.02
N GLN A 130 -9.39 2.79 -0.76
CA GLN A 130 -8.43 3.30 -1.74
C GLN A 130 -7.91 2.24 -2.71
N ILE A 131 -7.77 0.98 -2.25
CA ILE A 131 -7.22 -0.11 -3.07
C ILE A 131 -8.33 -0.97 -3.62
N TYR A 132 -9.27 -1.37 -2.77
CA TYR A 132 -10.32 -2.31 -3.16
C TYR A 132 -11.65 -1.65 -3.60
N GLY A 133 -11.80 -0.34 -3.36
CA GLY A 133 -12.95 0.43 -3.82
C GLY A 133 -14.28 0.01 -3.18
N PHE A 134 -14.29 -0.32 -1.90
CA PHE A 134 -15.53 -0.58 -1.17
C PHE A 134 -15.55 0.13 0.19
N ASP A 135 -16.76 0.41 0.67
CA ASP A 135 -16.98 0.97 1.98
C ASP A 135 -16.97 -0.16 3.03
N PRO A 136 -16.03 -0.15 3.99
CA PRO A 136 -15.90 -1.22 5.00
C PRO A 136 -17.14 -1.38 5.89
N ASP A 137 -17.92 -0.32 6.10
CA ASP A 137 -19.08 -0.37 7.00
C ASP A 137 -20.33 -0.92 6.32
N THR A 138 -20.52 -0.62 5.03
CA THR A 138 -21.74 -0.99 4.28
C THR A 138 -21.52 -2.12 3.28
N GLY A 139 -20.26 -2.45 2.95
CA GLY A 139 -19.90 -3.40 1.89
C GLY A 139 -20.22 -2.92 0.47
N ALA A 140 -20.67 -1.67 0.32
CA ALA A 140 -21.01 -1.10 -0.98
C ALA A 140 -19.75 -0.76 -1.77
N LYS A 141 -19.79 -0.99 -3.08
CA LYS A 141 -18.72 -0.56 -3.98
C LYS A 141 -18.72 0.96 -4.11
N LEU A 142 -17.57 1.59 -3.89
CA LEU A 142 -17.35 3.01 -4.15
C LEU A 142 -17.17 3.19 -5.67
N VAL A 143 -18.02 4.06 -6.24
CA VAL A 143 -18.09 4.34 -7.68
C VAL A 143 -17.09 5.41 -8.08
#